data_AF-A0A368FSN3-F1
#
_entry.id   AF-A0A368FSN3-F1
#
_cell.length_a   1.000
_cell.length_b   1.000
_cell.length_c   1.000
_cell.angle_alpha   90.00
_cell.angle_beta   90.00
_cell.angle_gamma   90.00
#
_symmetry.space_group_name_H-M   'P 1'
#
loop_
_entity.id
_entity.type
_entity.pdbx_description
1 polymer ?
#
loop_
_entity_poly.entity_id
_entity_poly.type
_entity_poly.pdbx_seq_one_letter_code
_entity_poly.pdbx_strand_id
1 'polypeptide(L)' 'MFLYLVCLLVLINAFGPEAVMAQGGCADRIPLSACQQIKNKGNCDSPGFEMIAEYQCKKTCGKC' A
#
# COMPACT_ATOMS: atom_id res chain seq x y z
N MET A 1 -10.56 -13.75 37.42
CA MET A 1 -9.27 -13.35 36.80
C MET A 1 -8.97 -14.13 35.52
N PHE A 2 -9.15 -15.46 35.49
CA PHE A 2 -8.92 -16.29 34.29
C PHE A 2 -9.81 -15.92 33.09
N LEU A 3 -11.08 -15.57 33.33
CA LEU A 3 -12.03 -15.18 32.27
C LEU A 3 -11.61 -13.91 31.52
N TYR A 4 -10.95 -12.97 32.21
CA TYR A 4 -10.46 -11.75 31.58
C TYR A 4 -9.30 -12.02 30.60
N LEU A 5 -8.41 -12.95 30.95
CA LEU A 5 -7.31 -13.36 30.07
C LEU A 5 -7.81 -14.06 28.81
N VAL A 6 -8.83 -14.92 28.95
CA VAL A 6 -9.46 -15.58 27.81
C VAL A 6 -10.17 -14.57 26.90
N CYS A 7 -10.90 -13.61 27.47
CA CYS A 7 -11.53 -12.55 26.67
C CYS A 7 -10.51 -11.69 25.90
N LEU A 8 -9.38 -11.33 26.51
CA LEU A 8 -8.33 -10.56 25.84
C LEU A 8 -7.70 -11.34 24.68
N LEU A 9 -7.42 -12.63 24.86
CA LEU A 9 -6.88 -13.50 23.81
C LEU A 9 -7.86 -13.66 22.65
N VAL A 10 -9.17 -13.78 22.92
CA VAL A 10 -10.20 -13.86 21.87
C VAL A 10 -10.27 -12.56 21.05
N LEU A 11 -10.19 -11.40 21.71
CA LEU A 11 -10.19 -10.11 21.01
C LEU A 11 -8.96 -9.94 20.12
N ILE A 12 -7.77 -10.29 20.60
CA ILE A 12 -6.52 -10.16 19.80
C ILE A 12 -6.54 -11.08 18.57
N ASN A 13 -7.08 -12.30 18.69
CA ASN A 13 -7.18 -13.23 17.55
C ASN A 13 -8.32 -12.88 16.58
N ALA A 14 -9.36 -12.18 17.03
CA ALA A 14 -10.43 -11.69 16.15
C ALA A 14 -9.97 -10.53 15.25
N PHE A 15 -9.05 -9.70 15.74
CA PHE A 15 -8.36 -8.66 14.96
C PHE A 15 -6.98 -9.16 14.52
N GLY A 16 -6.95 -10.22 13.69
CA GLY A 16 -5.70 -10.73 13.16
C GLY A 16 -4.89 -9.65 12.42
N PRO A 17 -3.54 -9.68 12.51
CA PRO A 17 -2.65 -8.71 11.86
C PRO A 17 -2.82 -8.64 10.33
N GLU A 18 -3.50 -9.61 9.73
CA GLU A 18 -3.89 -9.66 8.31
C GLU A 18 -4.57 -8.36 7.83
N ALA A 19 -5.42 -7.75 8.67
CA ALA A 19 -6.10 -6.50 8.31
C ALA A 19 -5.18 -5.26 8.36
N VAL A 20 -4.12 -5.32 9.17
CA VAL A 20 -3.16 -4.21 9.34
C VAL A 20 -2.06 -4.28 8.28
N MET A 21 -1.69 -5.49 7.84
CA MET A 21 -0.68 -5.74 6.79
C MET A 21 -1.17 -5.34 5.38
N ALA A 22 -2.49 -5.23 5.18
CA ALA A 22 -3.07 -4.85 3.89
C ALA A 22 -2.82 -3.37 3.49
N GLN A 23 -2.28 -2.54 4.40
CA GLN A 23 -1.96 -1.13 4.09
C GLN A 23 -0.74 -0.96 3.16
N GLY A 24 -0.03 -2.04 2.83
CA GLY A 24 1.09 -2.08 1.90
C GLY A 24 0.77 -2.54 0.47
N GLY A 25 -0.50 -2.52 0.04
CA GLY A 25 -0.90 -3.01 -1.28
C GLY A 25 -0.19 -2.32 -2.46
N CYS A 26 0.25 -3.10 -3.44
CA CYS A 26 0.74 -2.65 -4.74
C CYS A 26 -0.42 -2.02 -5.55
N ALA A 27 -0.64 -0.74 -5.36
CA ALA A 27 -1.68 0.00 -6.03
C ALA A 27 -1.22 1.42 -6.37
N ASP A 28 -1.79 1.96 -7.45
CA ASP A 28 -1.69 3.38 -7.74
C ASP A 28 -2.65 4.13 -6.81
N ARG A 29 -2.18 5.23 -6.23
CA ARG A 29 -2.90 6.05 -5.25
C ARG A 29 -3.44 7.35 -5.84
N ILE A 30 -3.13 7.63 -7.10
CA ILE A 30 -3.65 8.77 -7.88
C ILE A 30 -4.38 8.25 -9.12
N PRO A 31 -5.15 9.10 -9.83
CA PRO A 31 -5.89 8.68 -11.02
C PRO A 31 -5.00 7.97 -12.05
N LEU A 32 -5.48 6.85 -12.59
CA LEU A 32 -4.74 6.02 -13.56
C LEU A 32 -4.22 6.83 -14.76
N SER A 33 -5.00 7.80 -15.23
CA SER A 33 -4.62 8.67 -16.34
C SER A 33 -3.37 9.52 -16.04
N ALA A 34 -3.16 9.93 -14.78
CA ALA A 34 -1.96 10.66 -14.36
C ALA A 34 -0.73 9.74 -14.36
N CYS A 35 -0.86 8.54 -13.79
CA CYS A 35 0.23 7.55 -13.82
C CYS A 35 0.58 7.10 -15.24
N GLN A 36 -0.41 6.90 -16.11
CA GLN A 36 -0.17 6.58 -17.52
C GLN A 36 0.57 7.71 -18.23
N GLN A 37 0.25 8.97 -17.96
CA GLN A 37 1.01 10.09 -18.52
C GLN A 37 2.47 10.09 -18.07
N ILE A 38 2.75 9.79 -16.80
CA ILE A 38 4.12 9.67 -16.29
C ILE A 38 4.86 8.54 -17.00
N LYS A 39 4.24 7.37 -17.11
CA LYS A 39 4.80 6.22 -17.84
C LYS A 39 5.07 6.52 -19.31
N ASN A 40 4.09 7.08 -20.01
CA ASN A 40 4.20 7.38 -21.44
C ASN A 40 5.25 8.47 -21.74
N LYS A 41 5.53 9.35 -20.77
CA LYS A 41 6.62 10.33 -20.84
C LYS A 41 7.99 9.77 -20.47
N GLY A 42 8.08 8.51 -20.06
CA GLY A 42 9.33 7.89 -19.60
C GLY A 42 9.77 8.35 -18.21
N ASN A 43 8.86 8.93 -17.43
CA ASN A 43 9.19 9.56 -16.15
C ASN A 43 9.20 8.60 -14.95
N CYS A 44 8.89 7.32 -15.13
CA CYS A 44 8.90 6.36 -14.02
C CYS A 44 10.28 6.17 -13.38
N ASP A 45 11.36 6.43 -14.13
CA ASP A 45 12.74 6.35 -13.67
C ASP A 45 13.44 7.73 -13.68
N SER A 46 12.67 8.81 -13.85
CA SER A 46 13.20 10.16 -13.82
C SER A 46 13.35 10.64 -12.37
N PRO A 47 14.48 11.25 -11.99
CA PRO A 47 14.74 11.66 -10.59
C PRO A 47 13.72 12.71 -10.10
N GLY A 48 13.19 13.55 -10.98
CA GLY A 48 12.12 14.51 -10.63
C GLY A 48 10.76 13.89 -10.35
N PHE A 49 10.58 12.60 -10.63
CA PHE A 49 9.31 11.87 -10.49
C PHE A 49 9.42 10.66 -9.56
N GLU A 50 10.57 10.44 -8.94
CA GLU A 50 10.86 9.29 -8.08
C GLU A 50 9.80 9.11 -6.98
N MET A 51 9.49 10.18 -6.22
CA MET A 51 8.44 10.11 -5.20
C MET A 51 7.06 9.74 -5.78
N ILE A 52 6.74 10.21 -6.98
CA ILE A 52 5.45 9.90 -7.60
C ILE A 52 5.45 8.45 -8.08
N ALA A 53 6.52 7.98 -8.71
CA ALA A 53 6.67 6.60 -9.16
C ALA A 53 6.66 5.61 -7.98
N GLU A 54 7.33 5.94 -6.89
CA GLU A 54 7.50 5.07 -5.72
C GLU A 54 6.34 5.10 -4.73
N TYR A 55 5.56 6.18 -4.62
CA TYR A 55 4.49 6.23 -3.62
C TYR A 55 3.10 6.31 -4.23
N GLN A 56 2.97 6.90 -5.42
CA GLN A 56 1.68 7.21 -6.03
C GLN A 56 1.34 6.34 -7.23
N CYS A 57 2.34 5.94 -8.02
CA CYS A 57 2.17 5.18 -9.26
C CYS A 57 2.89 3.83 -9.22
N LYS A 58 3.00 3.22 -8.03
CA LYS A 58 3.75 1.98 -7.79
C LYS A 58 3.40 0.89 -8.81
N LYS A 59 2.11 0.66 -9.05
CA LYS A 59 1.65 -0.39 -9.94
C LYS A 59 1.92 -0.03 -11.40
N THR A 60 1.59 1.19 -11.81
CA THR A 60 1.80 1.63 -13.21
C THR A 60 3.29 1.68 -13.59
N CYS A 61 4.14 2.14 -12.68
CA CYS A 61 5.60 2.23 -12.87
C CYS A 61 6.35 0.96 -12.48
N GLY A 62 5.68 -0.11 -12.01
CA GLY A 62 6.33 -1.37 -11.63
C GLY A 62 7.28 -1.25 -10.44
N LYS A 63 7.00 -0.35 -9.50
CA LYS A 63 7.73 -0.10 -8.24
C LYS A 63 7.06 -0.79 -7.04
N CYS A 64 6.30 -1.83 -7.33
CA CYS A 64 6.03 -2.89 -6.38
C CYS A 64 7.20 -3.87 -6.46
#